data_AF-A0A3B9R194-F1
#
_entry.id   AF-A0A3B9R194-F1
#
_cell.length_a   1.000
_cell.length_b   1.000
_cell.length_c   1.000
_cell.angle_alpha   90.00
_cell.angle_beta   90.00
_cell.angle_gamma   90.00
#
_symmetry.space_group_name_H-M   'P 1'
#
loop_
_entity.id
_entity.type
_entity.pdbx_description
1 polymer ?
#
loop_
_entity_poly.entity_id
_entity_poly.type
_entity_poly.pdbx_seq_one_letter_code
_entity_poly.pdbx_strand_id
1 'polypeptide(L)'
;QQAKSLWKLREGIVEGQRLEGASIKHDVSVPVSKVPEFIETAWATVAKRVPGIRPCPFGHVGDGNIHFNLSQPPDMDAEAFLS
;
A
#
# COMPACT_ATOMS: atom_id res chain seq x y z
N GLN A 1 4.75 -24.14 -13.77
CA GLN A 1 4.46 -24.12 -12.32
C GLN A 1 4.91 -22.80 -11.68
N GLN A 2 6.16 -22.37 -11.92
CA GLN A 2 6.71 -21.09 -11.43
C GLN A 2 5.84 -19.85 -11.68
N ALA A 3 5.37 -19.63 -12.92
CA ALA A 3 4.53 -18.48 -13.25
C ALA A 3 3.25 -18.41 -12.39
N LYS A 4 2.59 -19.54 -12.15
CA LYS A 4 1.40 -19.61 -11.28
C LYS A 4 1.73 -19.24 -9.84
N SER A 5 2.88 -19.69 -9.33
CA SER A 5 3.33 -19.36 -7.98
C SER A 5 3.62 -17.85 -7.83
N LEU A 6 4.24 -17.24 -8.83
CA LEU A 6 4.49 -15.79 -8.85
C LEU A 6 3.18 -14.98 -8.90
N TRP A 7 2.24 -15.40 -9.75
CA TRP A 7 0.91 -14.77 -9.79
C TRP A 7 0.16 -14.91 -8.48
N LYS A 8 0.22 -16.08 -7.84
CA LYS A 8 -0.39 -16.30 -6.52
C LYS A 8 0.14 -15.32 -5.46
N LEU A 9 1.44 -14.98 -5.50
CA LEU A 9 2.01 -13.96 -4.60
C LEU A 9 1.40 -12.58 -4.87
N ARG A 10 1.33 -12.16 -6.14
CA ARG A 10 0.76 -10.86 -6.53
C ARG A 10 -0.72 -10.74 -6.20
N GLU A 11 -1.49 -11.80 -6.42
CA GLU A 11 -2.93 -11.87 -6.13
C GLU A 11 -3.19 -11.91 -4.62
N GLY A 12 -2.28 -12.53 -3.85
CA GLY A 12 -2.38 -12.66 -2.40
C GLY A 12 -2.15 -11.37 -1.61
N ILE A 13 -1.69 -10.27 -2.23
CA ILE A 13 -1.40 -9.01 -1.52
C ILE A 13 -2.64 -8.46 -0.80
N VAL A 14 -3.81 -8.51 -1.44
CA VAL A 14 -5.06 -7.96 -0.87
C VAL A 14 -5.48 -8.74 0.36
N GLU A 15 -5.39 -10.08 0.29
CA GLU A 15 -5.71 -10.95 1.41
C GLU A 15 -4.68 -10.80 2.54
N GLY A 16 -3.39 -10.69 2.21
CA GLY A 16 -2.35 -10.41 3.17
C GLY A 16 -2.62 -9.12 3.96
N GLN A 17 -2.97 -8.03 3.26
CA GLN A 17 -3.32 -6.78 3.94
C GLN A 17 -4.56 -6.89 4.84
N ARG A 18 -5.56 -7.68 4.46
CA ARG A 18 -6.75 -7.91 5.29
C ARG A 18 -6.39 -8.59 6.60
N LEU A 19 -5.43 -9.52 6.57
CA LEU A 19 -4.94 -10.23 7.75
C LEU A 19 -4.05 -9.35 8.65
N GLU A 20 -3.44 -8.30 8.09
CA GLU A 20 -2.51 -7.39 8.78
C GLU A 20 -3.20 -6.26 9.57
N GLY A 21 -4.53 -6.16 9.54
CA GLY A 21 -5.32 -5.16 10.28
C GLY A 21 -6.10 -4.19 9.39
N ALA A 22 -6.63 -3.11 9.98
CA ALA A 22 -7.38 -2.10 9.23
C ALA A 22 -6.52 -1.43 8.15
N SER A 23 -7.15 -1.09 7.04
CA SER A 23 -6.48 -0.61 5.83
C SER A 23 -7.25 0.53 5.19
N ILE A 24 -6.56 1.64 4.93
CA ILE A 24 -7.07 2.74 4.10
C ILE A 24 -6.50 2.56 2.70
N LYS A 25 -7.38 2.47 1.70
CA LYS A 25 -7.02 2.11 0.33
C LYS A 25 -7.05 3.33 -0.57
N HIS A 26 -6.00 3.52 -1.37
CA HIS A 26 -5.94 4.55 -2.38
C HIS A 26 -5.54 3.92 -3.71
N ASP A 27 -6.23 4.29 -4.77
CA ASP A 27 -5.95 3.86 -6.13
C ASP A 27 -5.68 5.11 -6.97
N VAL A 28 -4.41 5.34 -7.31
CA VAL A 28 -3.96 6.58 -7.96
C VAL A 28 -3.04 6.29 -9.13
N SER A 29 -2.98 7.23 -10.07
CA SER A 29 -2.03 7.18 -11.17
C SER A 29 -1.24 8.47 -11.27
N VAL A 30 0.05 8.33 -11.55
CA VAL A 30 0.98 9.43 -11.86
C VAL A 30 1.71 9.11 -13.17
N PRO A 31 2.36 10.07 -13.84
CA PRO A 31 3.25 9.73 -14.94
C PRO A 31 4.24 8.63 -14.52
N VAL A 32 4.51 7.64 -15.39
CA VAL A 32 5.37 6.50 -15.06
C VAL A 32 6.73 6.93 -14.50
N SER A 33 7.32 7.99 -15.07
CA SER A 33 8.60 8.57 -14.62
C SER A 33 8.55 9.20 -13.21
N LYS A 34 7.35 9.43 -12.67
CA LYS A 34 7.09 10.03 -11.36
C LYS A 34 6.66 9.02 -10.29
N VAL A 35 6.51 7.73 -10.64
CA VAL A 35 6.17 6.68 -9.66
C VAL A 35 7.15 6.63 -8.48
N PRO A 36 8.49 6.63 -8.67
CA PRO A 36 9.42 6.60 -7.55
C PRO A 36 9.27 7.81 -6.61
N GLU A 37 9.21 9.02 -7.19
CA GLU A 37 9.04 10.27 -6.44
C GLU A 37 7.72 10.29 -5.66
N PHE A 38 6.63 9.80 -6.27
CA PHE A 38 5.34 9.67 -5.62
C PHE A 38 5.44 8.76 -4.39
N ILE A 39 6.02 7.56 -4.53
CA ILE A 39 6.13 6.60 -3.41
C ILE A 39 6.94 7.19 -2.26
N GLU A 40 8.11 7.77 -2.54
CA GLU A 40 8.98 8.36 -1.52
C GLU A 40 8.30 9.52 -0.78
N THR A 41 7.68 10.44 -1.53
CA THR A 41 7.01 11.62 -0.98
C THR A 41 5.77 11.22 -0.17
N ALA A 42 4.95 10.33 -0.70
CA ALA A 42 3.75 9.84 -0.01
C ALA A 42 4.13 9.11 1.27
N TRP A 43 5.15 8.24 1.24
CA TRP A 43 5.63 7.51 2.41
C TRP A 43 6.08 8.47 3.52
N ALA A 44 6.95 9.43 3.19
CA ALA A 44 7.43 10.41 4.16
C ALA A 44 6.30 11.27 4.75
N THR A 45 5.30 11.60 3.92
CA THR A 45 4.15 12.41 4.33
C THR A 45 3.26 11.66 5.33
N VAL A 46 2.90 10.41 5.02
CA VAL A 46 2.02 9.63 5.91
C VAL A 46 2.74 9.25 7.21
N ALA A 47 4.04 8.95 7.16
CA ALA A 47 4.83 8.63 8.35
C ALA A 47 4.93 9.80 9.34
N LYS A 48 4.93 11.05 8.84
CA LYS A 48 4.87 12.25 9.68
C LYS A 48 3.49 12.45 10.34
N ARG A 49 2.42 12.02 9.68
CA ARG A 49 1.04 12.21 10.15
C ARG A 49 0.61 11.15 11.14
N VAL A 50 0.98 9.89 10.89
CA VAL A 50 0.63 8.74 11.72
C VAL A 50 1.91 7.95 12.03
N PRO A 51 2.53 8.17 13.20
CA PRO A 51 3.69 7.39 13.62
C PRO A 51 3.39 5.89 13.60
N GLY A 52 4.28 5.10 13.02
CA GLY A 52 4.12 3.64 12.90
C GLY A 52 3.18 3.19 11.78
N ILE A 53 2.64 4.09 10.95
CA ILE A 53 1.88 3.71 9.75
C ILE A 53 2.71 2.80 8.85
N ARG A 54 2.06 1.83 8.20
CA ARG A 54 2.70 0.85 7.32
C ARG A 54 2.16 0.97 5.90
N PRO A 55 2.75 1.83 5.04
CA PRO A 55 2.37 1.89 3.64
C PRO A 55 2.69 0.57 2.91
N CYS A 56 1.79 0.14 2.05
CA CYS A 56 1.92 -1.04 1.21
C CYS A 56 1.66 -0.67 -0.26
N PRO A 57 2.63 0.00 -0.93
CA PRO A 57 2.51 0.37 -2.34
C PRO A 57 2.73 -0.85 -3.26
N PHE A 58 1.80 -1.09 -4.17
CA PHE A 58 1.90 -2.07 -5.26
C PHE A 58 0.98 -1.62 -6.41
N GLY A 59 1.18 -2.12 -7.63
CA GLY A 59 0.32 -1.69 -8.74
C GLY A 59 0.85 -2.08 -10.11
N HIS A 60 0.39 -1.36 -11.11
CA HIS A 60 0.78 -1.53 -12.50
C HIS A 60 1.79 -0.45 -12.87
N VAL A 61 3.06 -0.67 -12.53
CA VAL A 61 4.12 0.33 -12.74
C VAL A 61 4.24 0.77 -14.22
N GLY A 62 3.88 -0.10 -15.16
CA GLY A 62 3.96 0.17 -16.60
C GLY A 62 2.98 1.23 -17.12
N ASP A 63 1.88 1.48 -16.40
CA ASP A 63 0.90 2.53 -16.74
C ASP A 63 0.84 3.65 -15.69
N GLY A 64 1.68 3.56 -14.64
CA GLY A 64 1.79 4.56 -13.59
C GLY A 64 0.76 4.42 -12.47
N ASN A 65 -0.07 3.37 -12.49
CA ASN A 65 -1.05 3.10 -11.44
C ASN A 65 -0.40 2.44 -10.21
N ILE A 66 -0.65 3.02 -9.04
CA ILE A 66 -0.18 2.55 -7.74
C ILE A 66 -1.35 2.51 -6.75
N HIS A 67 -1.59 1.33 -6.21
CA HIS A 67 -2.38 1.15 -5.00
C HIS A 67 -1.53 1.52 -3.79
N PHE A 68 -1.66 2.76 -3.29
CA PHE A 68 -0.92 3.25 -2.12
C PHE A 68 -1.72 3.01 -0.84
N ASN A 69 -1.83 1.73 -0.47
CA ASN A 69 -2.60 1.32 0.70
C ASN A 69 -1.83 1.62 1.99
N LEU A 70 -2.54 1.93 3.06
CA LEU A 70 -2.00 2.19 4.38
C LEU A 70 -2.57 1.16 5.35
N SER A 71 -1.71 0.32 5.94
CA SER A 71 -2.11 -0.55 7.05
C SER A 71 -1.89 0.16 8.37
N GLN A 72 -2.82 -0.04 9.31
CA GLN A 72 -2.75 0.53 10.66
C GLN A 72 -1.40 0.21 11.34
N PRO A 73 -0.90 1.08 12.22
CA PRO A 73 0.16 0.70 13.16
C PRO A 73 -0.23 -0.55 13.97
N PRO A 74 0.72 -1.44 14.33
CA PRO A 74 0.43 -2.67 15.07
C PRO A 74 -0.33 -2.45 16.39
N ASP A 75 0.00 -1.36 17.10
CA ASP A 75 -0.53 -1.06 18.43
C ASP A 75 -1.68 -0.02 18.42
N MET A 76 -2.21 0.32 17.24
CA MET A 76 -3.31 1.27 17.09
C MET A 76 -4.64 0.53 16.99
N ASP A 77 -5.68 1.04 17.67
CA ASP A 77 -7.04 0.52 17.51
C ASP A 77 -7.56 0.73 16.08
N ALA A 78 -8.29 -0.25 15.56
CA ALA A 78 -8.76 -0.27 14.18
C ALA A 78 -9.83 0.81 13.90
N GLU A 79 -10.74 1.05 14.85
CA GLU A 79 -11.80 2.04 14.69
C GLU A 79 -11.21 3.45 14.77
N ALA A 80 -10.29 3.68 15.72
CA ALA A 80 -9.56 4.94 15.82
C ALA A 80 -8.68 5.23 14.59
N PHE A 81 -8.16 4.19 13.93
CA PHE A 81 -7.40 4.37 12.68
C PHE A 81 -8.28 4.75 11.49
N LEU A 82 -9.55 4.30 11.48
CA LEU A 82 -10.48 4.49 10.37
C LEU A 82 -11.39 5.73 10.49
N SER A 83 -11.36 6.43 11.63
CA SER A 83 -12.12 7.67 11.89
C SER A 83 -11.42 8.92 11.39
#